data_AF-A0ABD5ZLC0-F1
#
_entry.id   AF-A0ABD5ZLC0-F1
#
_cell.length_a   1.000
_cell.length_b   1.000
_cell.length_c   1.000
_cell.angle_alpha   90.00
_cell.angle_beta   90.00
_cell.angle_gamma   90.00
#
_symmetry.space_group_name_H-M   'P 1'
#
loop_
_entity.id
_entity.type
_entity.pdbx_description
1 polymer ?
#
loop_
_entity_poly.entity_id
_entity_poly.type
_entity_poly.pdbx_seq_one_letter_code
_entity_poly.pdbx_strand_id
1 'polypeptide(L)'
;MREEVEDPVALGVQLLERLEHEELSLAEVIDRIETVTTDPATTREILDTAEARGIIDREDATVRPNRSSFLSFEAEVVTKEGEFTCRRCGASISTGYFMKLDAGEHGPFGSSCIRKVTGRE
;
A
#
# COMPACT_ATOMS: atom_id res chain seq x y z
N MET A 1 -13.70 -9.08 -23.33
CA MET A 1 -13.14 -9.53 -22.05
C MET A 1 -12.14 -8.44 -21.68
N ARG A 2 -12.59 -7.44 -20.91
CA ARG A 2 -11.74 -6.30 -20.53
C ARG A 2 -10.78 -6.84 -19.48
N GLU A 3 -9.49 -6.75 -19.73
CA GLU A 3 -8.47 -6.99 -18.72
C GLU A 3 -8.84 -6.13 -17.50
N GLU A 4 -9.17 -6.78 -16.39
CA GLU A 4 -9.13 -6.19 -15.06
C GLU A 4 -7.65 -5.94 -14.75
N VAL A 5 -7.01 -5.05 -15.52
CA VAL A 5 -5.69 -4.53 -15.19
C VAL A 5 -5.92 -3.67 -13.96
N GLU A 6 -5.53 -4.22 -12.83
CA GLU A 6 -5.46 -3.56 -11.53
C GLU A 6 -4.97 -2.12 -11.75
N ASP A 7 -5.84 -1.11 -11.62
CA ASP A 7 -5.45 0.29 -11.79
C ASP A 7 -4.42 0.61 -10.70
N PRO A 8 -3.12 0.73 -11.04
CA PRO A 8 -2.07 0.92 -10.04
C PRO A 8 -2.31 2.21 -9.25
N VAL A 9 -2.98 3.18 -9.88
CA VAL A 9 -3.42 4.42 -9.28
C VAL A 9 -4.44 4.18 -8.19
N ALA A 10 -5.52 3.47 -8.51
CA ALA A 10 -6.57 3.16 -7.53
C ALA A 10 -6.03 2.30 -6.38
N LEU A 11 -5.09 1.39 -6.67
CA LEU A 11 -4.45 0.54 -5.68
C LEU A 11 -3.53 1.35 -4.76
N GLY A 12 -2.72 2.26 -5.30
CA GLY A 12 -1.89 3.18 -4.53
C GLY A 12 -2.71 4.13 -3.65
N VAL A 13 -3.79 4.70 -4.18
CA VAL A 13 -4.68 5.60 -3.41
C VAL A 13 -5.31 4.87 -2.23
N GLN A 14 -5.82 3.66 -2.45
CA GLN A 14 -6.39 2.84 -1.38
C GLN A 14 -5.35 2.39 -0.36
N LEU A 15 -4.10 2.15 -0.79
CA LEU A 15 -3.01 1.88 0.13
C LEU A 15 -2.82 3.05 1.10
N LEU A 16 -2.79 4.29 0.58
CA LEU A 16 -2.61 5.51 1.38
C LEU A 16 -3.77 5.79 2.34
N GLU A 17 -5.00 5.56 1.90
CA GLU A 17 -6.22 5.70 2.73
C GLU A 17 -6.19 4.83 3.98
N ARG A 18 -5.52 3.70 3.84
CA ARG A 18 -5.54 2.60 4.78
C ARG A 18 -4.27 2.55 5.66
N LEU A 19 -3.35 3.51 5.54
CA LEU A 19 -2.15 3.59 6.38
C LEU A 19 -2.51 4.05 7.80
N GLU A 20 -2.03 3.31 8.82
CA GLU A 20 -2.28 3.64 10.25
C GLU A 20 -1.33 4.71 10.82
N HIS A 21 -0.49 5.36 10.01
CA HIS A 21 0.45 6.39 10.49
C HIS A 21 -0.20 7.76 10.66
N GLU A 22 0.18 8.50 11.71
CA GLU A 22 -0.32 9.88 11.94
C GLU A 22 0.28 10.89 10.96
N GLU A 23 1.54 10.71 10.58
CA GLU A 23 2.27 11.55 9.64
C GLU A 23 3.40 10.73 9.01
N LEU A 24 3.55 10.83 7.69
CA LEU A 24 4.58 10.16 6.92
C LEU A 24 5.40 11.19 6.14
N SER A 25 6.69 10.94 5.98
CA SER A 25 7.48 11.74 5.05
C SER A 25 7.11 11.38 3.61
N LEU A 26 7.25 12.33 2.67
CA LEU A 26 7.05 12.05 1.25
C LEU A 26 7.87 10.84 0.78
N ALA A 27 9.10 10.66 1.31
CA ALA A 27 9.95 9.50 1.02
C ALA A 27 9.33 8.16 1.47
N GLU A 28 8.71 8.12 2.65
CA GLU A 28 8.04 6.91 3.17
C GLU A 28 6.81 6.57 2.32
N VAL A 29 6.06 7.60 1.92
CA VAL A 29 4.92 7.45 1.00
C VAL A 29 5.38 6.92 -0.35
N ILE A 30 6.48 7.45 -0.88
CA ILE A 30 7.06 6.98 -2.15
C ILE A 30 7.55 5.53 -2.04
N ASP A 31 8.28 5.14 -0.99
CA ASP A 31 8.70 3.73 -0.75
C ASP A 31 7.50 2.78 -0.79
N ARG A 32 6.36 3.26 -0.29
CA ARG A 32 5.10 2.55 -0.27
C ARG A 32 4.44 2.42 -1.64
N ILE A 33 4.41 3.51 -2.39
CA ILE A 33 3.87 3.51 -3.75
C ILE A 33 4.76 2.66 -4.66
N GLU A 34 6.07 2.63 -4.43
CA GLU A 34 7.03 1.79 -5.16
C GLU A 34 6.75 0.28 -5.04
N THR A 35 6.01 -0.16 -4.01
CA THR A 35 5.56 -1.57 -3.94
C THR A 35 4.46 -1.89 -4.94
N VAL A 36 3.68 -0.87 -5.35
CA VAL A 36 2.56 -0.95 -6.29
C VAL A 36 3.02 -0.64 -7.71
N THR A 37 3.78 0.43 -7.89
CA THR A 37 4.25 0.90 -9.18
C THR A 37 5.62 1.55 -9.04
N THR A 38 6.54 1.21 -9.93
CA THR A 38 7.85 1.87 -10.03
C THR A 38 7.83 3.00 -11.08
N ASP A 39 6.67 3.25 -11.69
CA ASP A 39 6.53 4.28 -12.72
C ASP A 39 6.27 5.66 -12.08
N PRO A 40 7.12 6.67 -12.33
CA PRO A 40 7.02 7.97 -11.69
C PRO A 40 5.81 8.80 -12.12
N ALA A 41 5.23 8.54 -13.30
CA ALA A 41 3.99 9.21 -13.72
C ALA A 41 2.83 8.66 -12.89
N THR A 42 2.78 7.34 -12.71
CA THR A 42 1.77 6.67 -11.88
C THR A 42 1.88 7.09 -10.41
N THR A 43 3.09 7.19 -9.86
CA THR A 43 3.30 7.66 -8.48
C THR A 43 2.74 9.06 -8.24
N ARG A 44 2.96 9.98 -9.18
CA ARG A 44 2.40 11.35 -9.10
C ARG A 44 0.88 11.33 -9.20
N GLU A 45 0.34 10.51 -10.10
CA GLU A 45 -1.11 10.39 -10.28
C GLU A 45 -1.80 9.82 -9.03
N ILE A 46 -1.16 8.87 -8.33
CA ILE A 46 -1.62 8.36 -7.04
C ILE A 46 -1.70 9.48 -5.99
N LEU A 47 -0.63 10.25 -5.85
CA LEU A 47 -0.56 11.35 -4.88
C LEU A 47 -1.61 12.43 -5.18
N ASP A 48 -1.71 12.83 -6.44
CA ASP A 48 -2.68 13.84 -6.89
C ASP A 48 -4.12 13.37 -6.67
N THR A 49 -4.42 12.10 -7.00
CA THR A 49 -5.74 11.51 -6.77
C THR A 49 -6.05 11.39 -5.29
N ALA A 50 -5.08 10.99 -4.46
CA ALA A 50 -5.26 10.86 -3.01
C ALA A 50 -5.49 12.23 -2.34
N GLU A 51 -4.76 13.26 -2.75
CA GLU A 51 -4.95 14.64 -2.30
C GLU A 51 -6.31 15.19 -2.74
N ALA A 52 -6.66 15.01 -4.02
CA ALA A 52 -7.95 15.46 -4.57
C ALA A 52 -9.16 14.80 -3.90
N ARG A 53 -9.01 13.56 -3.43
CA ARG A 53 -10.03 12.85 -2.65
C ARG A 53 -10.05 13.21 -1.16
N GLY A 54 -9.09 14.01 -0.69
CA GLY A 54 -8.96 14.36 0.73
C GLY A 54 -8.48 13.19 1.60
N ILE A 55 -7.85 12.19 0.98
CA ILE A 55 -7.31 11.00 1.66
C ILE A 55 -5.97 11.34 2.30
N ILE A 56 -5.17 12.18 1.68
CA ILE A 56 -3.92 12.71 2.23
C ILE A 56 -3.94 14.23 2.22
N ASP A 57 -3.27 14.82 3.19
CA ASP A 57 -2.97 16.25 3.25
C ASP A 57 -1.45 16.41 3.16
N ARG A 58 -0.96 17.21 2.21
CA ARG A 58 0.48 17.43 2.04
C ARG A 58 0.87 18.80 2.60
N GLU A 59 1.80 18.81 3.54
CA GLU A 59 2.48 20.00 4.04
C GLU A 59 3.98 19.87 3.77
N ASP A 60 4.50 20.70 2.86
CA ASP A 60 5.91 20.75 2.43
C ASP A 60 6.52 19.39 2.03
N ALA A 61 7.02 18.64 3.00
CA ALA A 61 7.68 17.34 2.85
C ALA A 61 7.01 16.22 3.67
N THR A 62 5.92 16.53 4.37
CA THR A 62 5.17 15.62 5.23
C THR A 62 3.78 15.42 4.65
N VAL A 63 3.38 14.15 4.53
CA VAL A 63 2.07 13.71 4.08
C VAL A 63 1.32 13.18 5.31
N ARG A 64 0.19 13.80 5.63
CA ARG A 64 -0.72 13.40 6.71
C ARG A 64 -1.90 12.65 6.09
N PRO A 65 -1.99 11.32 6.21
CA PRO A 65 -3.19 10.60 5.81
C PRO A 65 -4.36 11.03 6.72
N ASN A 66 -5.49 11.34 6.10
CA ASN A 66 -6.69 11.75 6.81
C ASN A 66 -7.33 10.52 7.48
N ARG A 67 -7.38 10.51 8.81
CA ARG A 67 -7.78 9.37 9.67
C ARG A 67 -9.27 8.95 9.56
N SER A 68 -9.81 8.78 8.36
CA SER A 68 -11.24 8.49 8.17
C SER A 68 -11.56 7.04 7.83
N SER A 69 -10.60 6.20 7.43
CA SER A 69 -10.84 4.76 7.17
C SER A 69 -9.72 3.89 7.71
N PHE A 70 -9.89 3.39 8.94
CA PHE A 70 -8.95 2.43 9.53
C PHE A 70 -9.06 1.07 8.82
N LEU A 71 -7.93 0.57 8.32
CA LEU A 71 -7.78 -0.81 7.92
C LEU A 71 -7.94 -1.71 9.16
N SER A 72 -8.95 -2.57 9.18
CA SER A 72 -8.91 -3.72 10.07
C SER A 72 -7.99 -4.76 9.45
N PHE A 73 -6.73 -4.81 9.91
CA PHE A 73 -5.70 -5.75 9.43
C PHE A 73 -6.17 -7.21 9.41
N GLU A 74 -7.08 -7.60 10.32
CA GLU A 74 -7.69 -8.94 10.36
C GLU A 74 -8.75 -9.20 9.28
N ALA A 75 -9.35 -8.17 8.68
CA ALA A 75 -10.43 -8.32 7.71
C ALA A 75 -9.92 -8.35 6.25
N GLU A 76 -8.85 -7.60 5.95
CA GLU A 76 -8.40 -7.38 4.57
C GLU A 76 -7.04 -8.02 4.25
N VAL A 77 -6.42 -8.74 5.18
CA VAL A 77 -5.17 -9.49 4.92
C VAL A 77 -5.45 -10.98 4.85
N VAL A 78 -5.23 -11.57 3.69
CA VAL A 78 -5.30 -13.02 3.45
C VAL A 78 -3.92 -13.62 3.64
N THR A 79 -3.81 -14.55 4.58
CA THR A 79 -2.57 -15.29 4.84
C THR A 79 -2.62 -16.63 4.11
N LYS A 80 -1.58 -16.95 3.33
CA LYS A 80 -1.41 -18.24 2.67
C LYS A 80 -0.09 -18.86 3.08
N GLU A 81 -0.12 -20.14 3.43
CA GLU A 81 1.08 -20.93 3.70
C GLU A 81 1.57 -21.59 2.41
N GLY A 82 2.87 -21.50 2.13
CA GLY A 82 3.49 -21.96 0.89
C GLY A 82 4.84 -21.30 0.63
N GLU A 83 5.54 -21.72 -0.42
CA GLU A 83 6.82 -21.11 -0.81
C GLU A 83 6.55 -19.84 -1.62
N PHE A 84 6.66 -18.67 -0.96
CA PHE A 84 6.50 -17.37 -1.59
C PHE A 84 7.80 -16.56 -1.53
N THR A 85 7.90 -15.55 -2.40
CA THR A 85 9.01 -14.61 -2.40
C THR A 85 8.49 -13.22 -2.03
N CYS A 86 8.98 -12.68 -0.91
CA CYS A 86 8.64 -11.35 -0.42
C CYS A 86 8.87 -10.29 -1.52
N ARG A 87 7.83 -9.59 -1.97
CA ARG A 87 7.96 -8.55 -3.00
C ARG A 87 8.84 -7.37 -2.58
N ARG A 88 8.86 -7.05 -1.29
CA ARG A 88 9.64 -5.94 -0.71
C ARG A 88 11.13 -6.27 -0.56
N CYS A 89 11.43 -7.49 -0.11
CA CYS A 89 12.73 -7.85 0.43
C CYS A 89 13.41 -9.00 -0.32
N GLY A 90 12.71 -9.66 -1.23
CA GLY A 90 13.21 -10.80 -2.00
C GLY A 90 13.43 -12.07 -1.18
N ALA A 91 13.17 -12.07 0.13
CA ALA A 91 13.35 -13.24 0.98
C ALA A 91 12.33 -14.35 0.64
N SER A 92 12.79 -15.60 0.62
CA SER A 92 11.93 -16.78 0.58
C SER A 92 11.21 -16.93 1.92
N ILE A 93 9.88 -16.97 1.86
CA ILE A 93 8.99 -17.04 3.01
C ILE A 93 8.07 -18.25 2.86
N SER A 94 7.86 -18.97 3.95
CA SER A 94 6.91 -20.10 4.01
C SER A 94 5.46 -19.66 4.23
N THR A 95 5.25 -18.37 4.51
CA THR A 95 3.93 -17.78 4.75
C THR A 95 3.86 -16.43 4.03
N GLY A 96 3.03 -16.37 2.98
CA GLY A 96 2.77 -15.17 2.20
C GLY A 96 1.51 -14.45 2.71
N TYR A 97 1.68 -13.17 3.02
CA TYR A 97 0.59 -12.27 3.39
C TYR A 97 0.17 -11.45 2.16
N PHE A 98 -1.12 -11.47 1.86
CA PHE A 98 -1.74 -10.79 0.72
C PHE A 98 -2.75 -9.79 1.24
N MET A 99 -2.59 -8.51 0.93
CA MET A 99 -3.57 -7.49 1.24
C MET A 99 -4.61 -7.43 0.13
N LYS A 100 -5.87 -7.68 0.47
CA LYS A 100 -6.99 -7.44 -0.43
C LYS A 100 -7.35 -5.96 -0.35
N LEU A 101 -7.23 -5.29 -1.49
CA LEU A 101 -7.75 -3.95 -1.71
C LEU A 101 -8.88 -4.05 -2.73
N ASP A 102 -9.82 -3.10 -2.75
CA ASP A 102 -10.90 -3.11 -3.76
C ASP A 102 -10.35 -2.96 -5.20
N ALA A 103 -9.11 -2.47 -5.35
CA ALA A 103 -8.45 -2.32 -6.65
C ALA A 103 -7.58 -3.54 -7.06
N GLY A 104 -7.34 -4.51 -6.17
CA GLY A 104 -6.49 -5.67 -6.47
C GLY A 104 -5.88 -6.37 -5.25
N GLU A 105 -5.24 -7.52 -5.48
CA GLU A 105 -4.55 -8.30 -4.45
C GLU A 105 -3.07 -7.89 -4.37
N HIS A 106 -2.68 -7.25 -3.27
CA HIS A 106 -1.31 -6.79 -3.04
C HIS A 106 -0.51 -7.79 -2.19
N GLY A 107 0.33 -8.60 -2.81
CA GLY A 107 1.20 -9.57 -2.13
C GLY A 107 2.13 -10.32 -3.09
N PRO A 108 2.93 -11.28 -2.60
CA PRO A 108 3.07 -11.71 -1.20
C PRO A 108 4.13 -10.94 -0.39
N PHE A 109 3.85 -10.70 0.89
CA PHE A 109 4.77 -10.13 1.88
C PHE A 109 5.02 -11.10 3.04
N GLY A 110 6.16 -11.01 3.73
CA GLY A 110 6.41 -11.74 4.97
C GLY A 110 5.77 -11.06 6.19
N SER A 111 5.63 -11.79 7.31
CA SER A 111 4.98 -11.32 8.56
C SER A 111 5.59 -10.03 9.13
N SER A 112 6.91 -9.87 9.08
CA SER A 112 7.57 -8.61 9.49
C SER A 112 7.45 -7.51 8.43
N CYS A 113 7.46 -7.86 7.15
CA CYS A 113 7.39 -6.87 6.08
C CYS A 113 6.02 -6.22 6.00
N ILE A 114 4.93 -7.00 6.07
CA ILE A 114 3.55 -6.50 6.01
C ILE A 114 3.26 -5.54 7.17
N ARG A 115 3.77 -5.79 8.38
CA ARG A 115 3.57 -4.92 9.55
C ARG A 115 4.26 -3.56 9.41
N LYS A 116 5.49 -3.54 8.88
CA LYS A 116 6.20 -2.30 8.53
C LYS A 116 5.54 -1.54 7.38
N VAL A 117 4.87 -2.29 6.51
CA VAL A 117 4.14 -1.78 5.35
C VAL A 117 2.81 -1.17 5.79
N THR A 118 2.09 -1.76 6.75
CA THR A 118 0.84 -1.20 7.26
C THR A 118 1.02 -0.19 8.40
N GLY A 119 2.22 -0.08 8.97
CA GLY A 119 2.57 0.95 9.93
C GLY A 119 2.42 0.61 11.41
N ARG A 120 2.61 -0.66 11.77
CA ARG A 120 2.52 -1.14 13.16
C ARG A 120 3.87 -1.29 13.88
N GLU A 121 5.01 -1.00 13.24
CA GLU A 121 6.36 -1.09 13.84
C GLU A 121 7.30 0.00 13.31
#